data_AF-A0A949SGJ4-F1
#
_entry.id   AF-A0A949SGJ4-F1
#
_cell.length_a   1.000
_cell.length_b   1.000
_cell.length_c   1.000
_cell.angle_alpha   90.00
_cell.angle_beta   90.00
_cell.angle_gamma   90.00
#
_symmetry.space_group_name_H-M   'P 1'
#
loop_
_entity.id
_entity.type
_entity.pdbx_description
1 polymer ?
#
loop_
_entity_poly.entity_id
_entity_poly.type
_entity_poly.pdbx_seq_one_letter_code
_entity_poly.pdbx_strand_id
1 'polypeptide(L)'
;MIPVLGLYDFVLAFLYLFVIYVFALFYVRIKKKDNPEYNYFLWALSTKLFGGIFFALFSIYYYKGGDTLYYFEAANGWVEYILSDPLDNIKMLFSSEQLIDDYSFEYNYIYATSDGFTMAYNTILLAFLGLNNYLLTSILFAFNSFLGLWFGYSNLCKLYPKSAKQLLIGFFFVPTAILWSSGILKDTITQGIIGWMIYGISNIFIFNRKKILSGFILIIGAFILFKLKAYILYLLIPSFFIWIQSSSKELIEGSFIRLIILPILMSVLIISGYFITISLSSEAGKYNLNNIDRTLEGFHSWHTHLAETQDQSGYTLSKFDLTPLGLLKVAPEALNVTYFRPYLTEVRNLPTLLGALEGIFLLCFLVYIILKLRMSLFYFLFKNKEALFMMVFGITFGFVVGISSYNFGALSRYKIPAEMFFITSLILIYNDYLTEKRIKNS
;
A
#
# COMPACT_ATOMS: atom_id res chain seq x y z
N MET A 1 25.29 3.57 -8.12
CA MET A 1 26.02 2.43 -8.73
C MET A 1 25.10 1.20 -8.66
N ILE A 2 25.22 0.18 -9.52
CA ILE A 2 24.44 -1.07 -9.32
C ILE A 2 25.20 -1.93 -8.29
N PRO A 3 24.59 -2.31 -7.16
CA PRO A 3 25.25 -3.15 -6.17
C PRO A 3 25.66 -4.50 -6.77
N VAL A 4 26.91 -4.92 -6.53
CA VAL A 4 27.42 -6.23 -6.93
C VAL A 4 27.27 -7.17 -5.74
N LEU A 5 26.38 -8.16 -5.85
CA LEU A 5 26.17 -9.14 -4.79
C LEU A 5 27.20 -10.28 -4.89
N GLY A 6 28.02 -10.43 -3.85
CA GLY A 6 28.97 -11.51 -3.66
C GLY A 6 28.49 -12.57 -2.66
N LEU A 7 29.30 -13.61 -2.47
CA LEU A 7 29.02 -14.69 -1.53
C LEU A 7 28.78 -14.18 -0.10
N TYR A 8 29.53 -13.15 0.30
CA TYR A 8 29.41 -12.50 1.60
C TYR A 8 27.98 -12.00 1.89
N ASP A 9 27.33 -11.38 0.90
CA ASP A 9 25.99 -10.80 1.04
C ASP A 9 24.94 -11.88 1.26
N PHE A 10 25.06 -13.02 0.56
CA PHE A 10 24.17 -14.16 0.74
C PHE A 10 24.36 -14.86 2.08
N VAL A 11 25.60 -14.96 2.57
CA VAL A 11 25.87 -15.51 3.90
C VAL A 11 25.26 -14.63 4.98
N LEU A 12 25.43 -13.30 4.90
CA LEU A 12 24.78 -12.39 5.82
C LEU A 12 23.25 -12.44 5.71
N ALA A 13 22.70 -12.51 4.50
CA ALA A 13 21.26 -12.63 4.30
C ALA A 13 20.71 -13.89 4.95
N PHE A 14 21.41 -15.02 4.81
CA PHE A 14 21.06 -16.25 5.51
C PHE A 14 21.08 -16.09 7.02
N LEU A 15 22.10 -15.44 7.60
CA LEU A 15 22.17 -15.18 9.04
C LEU A 15 21.03 -14.29 9.52
N TYR A 16 20.70 -13.22 8.78
CA TYR A 16 19.57 -12.34 9.10
C TYR A 16 18.25 -13.09 9.07
N LEU A 17 18.01 -13.89 8.02
CA LEU A 17 16.83 -14.74 7.92
C LEU A 17 16.77 -15.74 9.09
N PHE A 18 17.89 -16.38 9.43
CA PHE A 18 17.96 -17.30 10.56
C PHE A 18 17.53 -16.61 11.86
N VAL A 19 18.10 -15.43 12.17
CA VAL A 19 17.73 -14.64 13.35
C VAL A 19 16.24 -14.28 13.33
N ILE A 20 15.74 -13.75 12.21
CA ILE A 20 14.32 -13.38 12.05
C ILE A 20 13.41 -14.59 12.29
N TYR A 21 13.71 -15.76 11.72
CA TYR A 21 12.90 -16.96 11.88
C TYR A 21 12.96 -17.55 13.29
N VAL A 22 14.12 -17.52 13.95
CA VAL A 22 14.24 -17.96 15.36
C VAL A 22 13.36 -17.09 16.26
N PHE A 23 13.43 -15.76 16.13
CA PHE A 23 12.55 -14.86 16.87
C PHE A 23 11.07 -15.07 16.51
N ALA A 24 10.75 -15.26 15.23
CA ALA A 24 9.38 -15.52 14.79
C ALA A 24 8.82 -16.82 15.37
N LEU A 25 9.59 -17.89 15.40
CA LEU A 25 9.18 -19.17 15.98
C LEU A 25 8.90 -19.06 17.47
N PHE A 26 9.77 -18.36 18.20
CA PHE A 26 9.55 -18.09 19.63
C PHE A 26 8.29 -17.25 19.85
N TYR A 27 8.12 -16.18 19.06
CA TYR A 27 6.97 -15.29 19.14
C TYR A 27 5.65 -16.02 18.85
N VAL A 28 5.61 -16.86 17.81
CA VAL A 28 4.46 -17.69 17.44
C VAL A 28 4.12 -18.65 18.57
N ARG A 29 5.12 -19.33 19.14
CA ARG A 29 4.89 -20.29 20.24
C ARG A 29 4.20 -19.64 21.44
N ILE A 30 4.59 -18.40 21.78
CA ILE A 30 3.95 -17.64 22.87
C ILE A 30 2.53 -17.23 22.50
N LYS A 31 2.32 -16.67 21.31
CA LYS A 31 1.04 -16.03 20.94
C LYS A 31 -0.04 -17.00 20.47
N LYS A 32 0.34 -18.13 19.90
CA LYS A 32 -0.57 -19.14 19.34
C LYS A 32 -1.54 -19.72 20.36
N LYS A 33 -1.18 -19.73 21.66
CA LYS A 33 -2.04 -20.20 22.73
C LYS A 33 -3.35 -19.40 22.83
N ASP A 34 -3.25 -18.08 22.71
CA ASP A 34 -4.38 -17.18 22.90
C ASP A 34 -4.96 -16.65 21.57
N ASN A 35 -4.24 -16.82 20.46
CA ASN A 35 -4.55 -16.21 19.17
C ASN A 35 -4.35 -17.24 18.03
N PRO A 36 -5.41 -17.94 17.60
CA PRO A 36 -5.32 -19.01 16.59
C PRO A 36 -4.78 -18.56 15.22
N GLU A 37 -4.89 -17.28 14.88
CA GLU A 37 -4.39 -16.73 13.62
C GLU A 37 -2.86 -16.84 13.49
N TYR A 38 -2.13 -16.96 14.60
CA TYR A 38 -0.67 -17.12 14.61
C TYR A 38 -0.18 -18.43 13.98
N ASN A 39 -1.09 -19.37 13.69
CA ASN A 39 -0.80 -20.51 12.82
C ASN A 39 -0.33 -20.08 11.42
N TYR A 40 -0.71 -18.89 10.98
CA TYR A 40 -0.40 -18.35 9.66
C TYR A 40 0.74 -17.32 9.67
N PHE A 41 1.32 -17.03 10.84
CA PHE A 41 2.37 -16.00 10.99
C PHE A 41 3.57 -16.26 10.09
N LEU A 42 4.09 -17.49 10.12
CA LEU A 42 5.27 -17.86 9.33
C LEU A 42 4.97 -17.82 7.82
N TRP A 43 3.78 -18.23 7.41
CA TRP A 43 3.36 -18.16 5.99
C TRP A 43 3.35 -16.71 5.49
N ALA A 44 2.75 -15.80 6.26
CA ALA A 44 2.70 -14.38 5.93
C ALA A 44 4.11 -13.73 5.97
N LEU A 45 4.93 -14.07 6.96
CA LEU A 45 6.31 -13.59 7.09
C LEU A 45 7.15 -14.05 5.89
N SER A 46 7.16 -15.35 5.61
CA SER A 46 7.93 -15.93 4.51
C SER A 46 7.55 -15.32 3.18
N THR A 47 6.27 -15.00 2.97
CA THR A 47 5.82 -14.35 1.73
C THR A 47 6.40 -12.95 1.56
N LYS A 48 6.40 -12.13 2.61
CA LYS A 48 6.98 -10.79 2.57
C LYS A 48 8.50 -10.83 2.40
N LEU A 49 9.19 -11.69 3.15
CA LEU A 49 10.64 -11.86 3.04
C LEU A 49 11.05 -12.37 1.65
N PHE A 50 10.32 -13.35 1.12
CA PHE A 50 10.50 -13.82 -0.26
C PHE A 50 10.31 -12.67 -1.26
N GLY A 51 9.25 -11.89 -1.11
CA GLY A 51 8.99 -10.71 -1.94
C GLY A 51 10.14 -9.70 -1.91
N GLY A 52 10.71 -9.42 -0.73
CA GLY A 52 11.82 -8.48 -0.58
C GLY A 52 13.12 -8.98 -1.23
N ILE A 53 13.45 -10.26 -1.04
CA ILE A 53 14.63 -10.90 -1.67
C ILE A 53 14.44 -10.94 -3.18
N PHE A 54 13.28 -11.42 -3.65
CA PHE A 54 12.97 -11.51 -5.07
C PHE A 54 13.01 -10.13 -5.72
N PHE A 55 12.42 -9.11 -5.09
CA PHE A 55 12.48 -7.73 -5.57
C PHE A 55 13.93 -7.24 -5.66
N ALA A 56 14.76 -7.44 -4.63
CA ALA A 56 16.14 -6.98 -4.63
C ALA A 56 16.96 -7.61 -5.78
N LEU A 57 16.83 -8.93 -5.97
CA LEU A 57 17.48 -9.65 -7.06
C LEU A 57 16.94 -9.20 -8.43
N PHE A 58 15.63 -9.00 -8.54
CA PHE A 58 14.99 -8.52 -9.75
C PHE A 58 15.47 -7.11 -10.13
N SER A 59 15.57 -6.20 -9.16
CA SER A 59 16.08 -4.84 -9.37
C SER A 59 17.53 -4.81 -9.84
N ILE A 60 18.39 -5.66 -9.27
CA ILE A 60 19.82 -5.72 -9.63
C ILE A 60 20.04 -6.39 -10.99
N TYR A 61 19.47 -7.58 -11.20
CA TYR A 61 19.83 -8.42 -12.35
C TYR A 61 18.95 -8.19 -13.58
N TYR A 62 17.67 -7.87 -13.38
CA TYR A 62 16.73 -7.67 -14.48
C TYR A 62 16.61 -6.18 -14.84
N TYR A 63 16.23 -5.33 -13.89
CA TYR A 63 16.07 -3.90 -14.17
C TYR A 63 17.39 -3.15 -14.29
N LYS A 64 18.44 -3.61 -13.58
CA LYS A 64 19.76 -2.95 -13.54
C LYS A 64 19.65 -1.46 -13.17
N GLY A 65 18.74 -1.12 -12.27
CA GLY A 65 18.40 0.27 -11.97
C GLY A 65 17.11 0.45 -11.17
N GLY A 66 16.67 1.71 -11.10
CA GLY A 66 15.41 2.12 -10.47
C GLY A 66 15.58 2.85 -9.14
N ASP A 67 14.54 3.59 -8.75
CA ASP A 67 14.48 4.44 -7.54
C ASP A 67 14.96 3.73 -6.27
N THR A 68 14.75 2.42 -6.18
CA THR A 68 15.16 1.60 -5.05
C THR A 68 16.67 1.65 -4.77
N LEU A 69 17.52 1.62 -5.81
CA LEU A 69 18.97 1.68 -5.65
C LEU A 69 19.36 3.08 -5.19
N TYR A 70 18.73 4.10 -5.77
CA TYR A 70 19.05 5.48 -5.45
C TYR A 70 18.63 5.85 -4.02
N TYR A 71 17.47 5.39 -3.53
CA TYR A 71 17.07 5.58 -2.13
C TYR A 71 18.04 4.92 -1.15
N PHE A 72 18.56 3.76 -1.53
CA PHE A 72 19.55 3.05 -0.74
C PHE A 72 20.90 3.77 -0.70
N GLU A 73 21.42 4.19 -1.85
CA GLU A 73 22.69 4.94 -1.93
C GLU A 73 22.61 6.29 -1.20
N ALA A 74 21.50 7.00 -1.37
CA ALA A 74 21.23 8.24 -0.63
C ALA A 74 21.29 8.00 0.88
N ALA A 75 20.63 6.95 1.37
CA ALA A 75 20.67 6.58 2.78
C ALA A 75 22.05 6.12 3.26
N ASN A 76 22.79 5.36 2.46
CA ASN A 76 24.16 4.92 2.79
C ASN A 76 25.11 6.10 2.94
N GLY A 77 25.02 7.10 2.07
CA GLY A 77 25.81 8.32 2.19
C GLY A 77 25.59 8.99 3.57
N TRP A 78 24.34 9.03 4.04
CA TRP A 78 24.04 9.51 5.39
C TRP A 78 24.59 8.60 6.49
N VAL A 79 24.49 7.27 6.34
CA VAL A 79 25.02 6.32 7.33
C VAL A 79 26.54 6.49 7.47
N GLU A 80 27.27 6.56 6.36
CA GLU A 80 28.72 6.79 6.35
C GLU A 80 29.08 8.15 6.94
N TYR A 81 28.31 9.19 6.60
CA TYR A 81 28.48 10.52 7.19
C TYR A 81 28.32 10.49 8.71
N ILE A 82 27.24 9.89 9.22
CA ILE A 82 27.00 9.76 10.66
C ILE A 82 28.10 8.95 11.34
N LEU A 83 28.60 7.89 10.71
CA LEU A 83 29.65 7.06 11.28
C LEU A 83 31.03 7.72 11.31
N SER A 84 31.26 8.75 10.49
CA SER A 84 32.53 9.49 10.49
C SER A 84 32.69 10.38 11.74
N ASP A 85 31.62 11.05 12.19
CA ASP A 85 31.57 11.76 13.48
C ASP A 85 30.16 11.69 14.08
N PRO A 86 29.86 10.66 14.91
CA PRO A 86 28.49 10.41 15.37
C PRO A 86 27.86 11.53 16.19
N LEU A 87 28.65 12.30 16.96
CA LEU A 87 28.10 13.28 17.91
C LEU A 87 27.70 14.59 17.22
N ASP A 88 28.47 15.01 16.22
CA ASP A 88 28.19 16.24 15.48
C ASP A 88 27.32 15.98 14.26
N ASN A 89 27.47 14.84 13.59
CA ASN A 89 26.74 14.57 12.34
C ASN A 89 25.30 14.09 12.58
N ILE A 90 24.99 13.54 13.76
CA ILE A 90 23.59 13.24 14.12
C ILE A 90 22.75 14.49 14.33
N LYS A 91 23.37 15.65 14.59
CA LYS A 91 22.64 16.93 14.69
C LYS A 91 22.19 17.41 13.31
N MET A 92 22.94 17.07 12.26
CA MET A 92 22.60 17.45 10.89
C MET A 92 21.33 16.79 10.36
N LEU A 93 21.02 15.58 10.84
CA LEU A 93 19.75 14.91 10.63
C LEU A 93 18.55 15.81 11.02
N PHE A 94 18.70 16.61 12.08
CA PHE A 94 17.65 17.51 12.55
C PHE A 94 17.81 18.96 12.06
N SER A 95 18.77 19.23 11.17
CA SER A 95 19.05 20.56 10.62
C SER A 95 18.31 20.81 9.29
N SER A 96 18.14 22.08 8.90
CA SER A 96 17.34 22.46 7.73
C SER A 96 17.94 22.00 6.39
N GLU A 97 17.07 21.76 5.41
CA GLU A 97 17.37 21.24 4.06
C GLU A 97 18.50 22.00 3.33
N GLN A 98 18.76 23.26 3.67
CA GLN A 98 19.80 24.11 3.06
C GLN A 98 21.25 23.69 3.37
N LEU A 99 21.52 22.93 4.44
CA LEU A 99 22.88 22.48 4.78
C LEU A 99 23.31 21.22 4.02
N ILE A 100 22.41 20.64 3.22
CA ILE A 100 22.66 19.42 2.45
C ILE A 100 23.30 19.74 1.09
N ASP A 101 23.10 20.96 0.56
CA ASP A 101 23.67 21.40 -0.72
C ASP A 101 25.22 21.45 -0.72
N ASP A 102 25.85 21.68 0.44
CA ASP A 102 27.32 21.68 0.59
C ASP A 102 27.90 20.26 0.57
N TYR A 103 27.09 19.24 0.88
CA TYR A 103 27.49 17.85 0.84
C TYR A 103 27.00 17.25 -0.47
N SER A 104 27.90 17.28 -1.46
CA SER A 104 27.75 16.64 -2.79
C SER A 104 27.54 15.12 -2.69
N PHE A 105 26.40 14.68 -2.17
CA PHE A 105 25.95 13.32 -2.39
C PHE A 105 25.67 13.18 -3.89
N GLU A 106 26.20 12.11 -4.49
CA GLU A 106 26.10 11.80 -5.93
C GLU A 106 24.64 11.68 -6.44
N TYR A 107 23.64 11.87 -5.57
CA TYR A 107 22.20 11.69 -5.78
C TYR A 107 21.34 12.88 -5.29
N ASN A 108 21.86 14.12 -5.36
CA ASN A 108 21.14 15.35 -4.96
C ASN A 108 19.68 15.47 -5.48
N TYR A 109 19.36 14.84 -6.62
CA TYR A 109 18.00 14.86 -7.15
C TYR A 109 16.97 14.12 -6.27
N ILE A 110 17.37 13.14 -5.45
CA ILE A 110 16.46 12.48 -4.49
C ILE A 110 16.03 13.47 -3.41
N TYR A 111 16.98 14.26 -2.91
CA TYR A 111 16.73 15.24 -1.86
C TYR A 111 15.97 16.47 -2.36
N ALA A 112 15.98 16.72 -3.67
CA ALA A 112 15.24 17.82 -4.30
C ALA A 112 13.70 17.68 -4.21
N THR A 113 13.19 16.54 -3.75
CA THR A 113 11.76 16.28 -3.61
C THR A 113 11.44 15.87 -2.17
N SER A 114 10.32 16.36 -1.62
CA SER A 114 9.97 16.11 -0.20
C SER A 114 9.76 14.63 0.09
N ASP A 115 9.20 13.89 -0.86
CA ASP A 115 8.93 12.46 -0.78
C ASP A 115 10.21 11.62 -0.98
N GLY A 116 11.13 12.05 -1.86
CA GLY A 116 12.46 11.46 -2.03
C GLY A 116 13.33 11.63 -0.79
N PHE A 117 13.39 12.85 -0.23
CA PHE A 117 14.05 13.13 1.04
C PHE A 117 13.49 12.25 2.16
N THR A 118 12.16 12.24 2.32
CA THR A 118 11.50 11.41 3.34
C THR A 118 11.82 9.93 3.16
N MET A 119 11.84 9.42 1.93
CA MET A 119 12.17 8.02 1.65
C MET A 119 13.62 7.69 2.02
N ALA A 120 14.60 8.51 1.61
CA ALA A 120 15.99 8.32 1.99
C ALA A 120 16.15 8.32 3.51
N TYR A 121 15.50 9.25 4.19
CA TYR A 121 15.55 9.40 5.64
C TYR A 121 14.98 8.20 6.40
N ASN A 122 13.84 7.66 5.94
CA ASN A 122 13.26 6.43 6.49
C ASN A 122 14.13 5.18 6.20
N THR A 123 14.98 5.26 5.17
CA THR A 123 15.89 4.18 4.77
C THR A 123 17.15 4.15 5.64
N ILE A 124 17.62 5.28 6.18
CA ILE A 124 18.87 5.39 6.98
C ILE A 124 18.95 4.32 8.08
N LEU A 125 17.92 4.21 8.91
CA LEU A 125 17.91 3.23 10.01
C LEU A 125 18.03 1.79 9.50
N LEU A 126 17.34 1.46 8.41
CA LEU A 126 17.32 0.12 7.84
C LEU A 126 18.59 -0.18 7.01
N ALA A 127 19.22 0.85 6.44
CA ALA A 127 20.52 0.78 5.80
C ALA A 127 21.63 0.51 6.83
N PHE A 128 21.62 1.26 7.93
CA PHE A 128 22.54 1.07 9.05
C PHE A 128 22.42 -0.34 9.66
N LEU A 129 21.19 -0.77 9.99
CA LEU A 129 20.95 -2.13 10.49
C LEU A 129 21.24 -3.21 9.44
N GLY A 130 21.19 -2.86 8.16
CA GLY A 130 21.55 -3.70 7.03
C GLY A 130 23.04 -3.66 6.70
N LEU A 131 23.89 -3.03 7.52
CA LEU A 131 25.34 -2.94 7.32
C LEU A 131 25.73 -2.38 5.93
N ASN A 132 25.00 -1.37 5.47
CA ASN A 132 25.16 -0.78 4.13
C ASN A 132 25.06 -1.82 3.00
N ASN A 133 24.26 -2.87 3.20
CA ASN A 133 24.04 -3.93 2.22
C ASN A 133 22.62 -3.89 1.63
N TYR A 134 22.52 -3.78 0.31
CA TYR A 134 21.22 -3.60 -0.36
C TYR A 134 20.26 -4.79 -0.14
N LEU A 135 20.79 -6.03 -0.14
CA LEU A 135 19.98 -7.22 0.06
C LEU A 135 19.47 -7.30 1.51
N LEU A 136 20.32 -7.01 2.49
CA LEU A 136 19.94 -7.01 3.91
C LEU A 136 18.93 -5.90 4.21
N THR A 137 19.16 -4.69 3.71
CA THR A 137 18.22 -3.58 3.85
C THR A 137 16.87 -3.93 3.22
N SER A 138 16.84 -4.57 2.06
CA SER A 138 15.59 -5.05 1.44
C SER A 138 14.85 -6.07 2.30
N ILE A 139 15.57 -7.02 2.93
CA ILE A 139 14.98 -7.98 3.89
C ILE A 139 14.37 -7.27 5.10
N LEU A 140 15.06 -6.26 5.64
CA LEU A 140 14.57 -5.47 6.78
C LEU A 140 13.35 -4.62 6.41
N PHE A 141 13.31 -4.06 5.20
CA PHE A 141 12.14 -3.36 4.65
C PHE A 141 10.93 -4.30 4.56
N ALA A 142 11.11 -5.50 3.99
CA ALA A 142 10.08 -6.52 3.91
C ALA A 142 9.56 -6.91 5.31
N PHE A 143 10.47 -7.09 6.27
CA PHE A 143 10.13 -7.42 7.65
C PHE A 143 9.35 -6.31 8.35
N ASN A 144 9.76 -5.05 8.22
CA ASN A 144 9.06 -3.91 8.81
C ASN A 144 7.65 -3.74 8.22
N SER A 145 7.51 -3.86 6.91
CA SER A 145 6.21 -3.85 6.21
C SER A 145 5.31 -5.01 6.67
N PHE A 146 5.89 -6.21 6.81
CA PHE A 146 5.20 -7.37 7.35
C PHE A 146 4.64 -7.12 8.75
N LEU A 147 5.41 -6.53 9.67
CA LEU A 147 4.96 -6.28 11.04
C LEU A 147 3.68 -5.43 11.07
N GLY A 148 3.67 -4.32 10.33
CA GLY A 148 2.49 -3.45 10.24
C GLY A 148 1.26 -4.18 9.70
N LEU A 149 1.41 -4.88 8.58
CA LEU A 149 0.34 -5.68 7.99
C LEU A 149 -0.14 -6.78 8.94
N TRP A 150 0.77 -7.47 9.63
CA TRP A 150 0.43 -8.56 10.54
C TRP A 150 -0.40 -8.08 11.72
N PHE A 151 -0.07 -6.95 12.32
CA PHE A 151 -0.83 -6.40 13.44
C PHE A 151 -2.23 -5.93 13.01
N GLY A 152 -2.36 -5.32 11.83
CA GLY A 152 -3.66 -5.00 11.24
C GLY A 152 -4.49 -6.25 10.97
N TYR A 153 -3.90 -7.25 10.31
CA TYR A 153 -4.51 -8.55 10.01
C TYR A 153 -4.94 -9.30 11.28
N SER A 154 -4.10 -9.38 12.31
CA SER A 154 -4.42 -10.06 13.57
C SER A 154 -5.59 -9.38 14.29
N ASN A 155 -5.67 -8.05 14.25
CA ASN A 155 -6.82 -7.34 14.80
C ASN A 155 -8.12 -7.64 14.01
N LEU A 156 -8.07 -7.75 12.69
CA LEU A 156 -9.23 -8.20 11.91
C LEU A 156 -9.59 -9.66 12.19
N CYS A 157 -8.61 -10.54 12.40
CA CYS A 157 -8.87 -11.94 12.76
C CYS A 157 -9.57 -12.09 14.11
N LYS A 158 -9.39 -11.14 15.03
CA LYS A 158 -10.15 -11.11 16.30
C LYS A 158 -11.62 -10.80 16.09
N LEU A 159 -11.96 -9.99 15.08
CA LEU A 159 -13.34 -9.73 14.68
C LEU A 159 -13.91 -10.91 13.87
N TYR A 160 -13.08 -11.57 13.06
CA TYR A 160 -13.48 -12.68 12.20
C TYR A 160 -12.61 -13.95 12.38
N PRO A 161 -12.69 -14.66 13.53
CA PRO A 161 -11.80 -15.80 13.80
C PRO A 161 -11.93 -16.94 12.78
N LYS A 162 -13.13 -17.15 12.23
CA LYS A 162 -13.42 -18.19 11.23
C LYS A 162 -12.87 -17.86 9.83
N SER A 163 -12.52 -16.59 9.59
CA SER A 163 -12.09 -16.08 8.29
C SER A 163 -10.58 -15.84 8.22
N ALA A 164 -9.83 -16.16 9.27
CA ALA A 164 -8.40 -15.85 9.38
C ALA A 164 -7.60 -16.33 8.15
N LYS A 165 -7.81 -17.59 7.73
CA LYS A 165 -7.10 -18.15 6.56
C LYS A 165 -7.38 -17.37 5.27
N GLN A 166 -8.64 -16.98 5.06
CA GLN A 166 -9.08 -16.28 3.85
C GLN A 166 -8.53 -14.85 3.85
N LEU A 167 -8.55 -14.16 5.00
CA LEU A 167 -8.06 -12.78 5.12
C LEU A 167 -6.56 -12.64 4.76
N LEU A 168 -5.76 -13.71 4.84
CA LEU A 168 -4.38 -13.72 4.36
C LEU A 168 -4.26 -13.38 2.88
N ILE A 169 -5.28 -13.72 2.08
CA ILE A 169 -5.25 -13.52 0.63
C ILE A 169 -5.11 -12.02 0.33
N GLY A 170 -5.98 -11.19 0.92
CA GLY A 170 -5.93 -9.75 0.73
C GLY A 170 -4.68 -9.10 1.31
N PHE A 171 -4.23 -9.54 2.48
CA PHE A 171 -3.10 -8.91 3.19
C PHE A 171 -1.72 -9.30 2.67
N PHE A 172 -1.53 -10.55 2.22
CA PHE A 172 -0.20 -11.10 1.96
C PHE A 172 -0.06 -11.85 0.63
N PHE A 173 -1.12 -12.44 0.07
CA PHE A 173 -1.01 -13.32 -1.09
C PHE A 173 -1.46 -12.70 -2.42
N VAL A 174 -1.49 -11.37 -2.50
CA VAL A 174 -1.68 -10.64 -3.78
C VAL A 174 -0.33 -10.60 -4.51
N PRO A 175 -0.19 -11.23 -5.70
CA PRO A 175 1.11 -11.40 -6.37
C PRO A 175 1.87 -10.10 -6.62
N THR A 176 1.20 -9.06 -7.14
CA THR A 176 1.84 -7.76 -7.40
C THR A 176 2.26 -7.08 -6.10
N ALA A 177 1.46 -7.21 -5.03
CA ALA A 177 1.80 -6.69 -3.71
C ALA A 177 3.04 -7.37 -3.13
N ILE A 178 3.22 -8.68 -3.31
CA ILE A 178 4.41 -9.41 -2.84
C ILE A 178 5.68 -8.78 -3.42
N LEU A 179 5.67 -8.47 -4.72
CA LEU A 179 6.81 -7.88 -5.42
C LEU A 179 7.04 -6.42 -5.01
N TRP A 180 6.02 -5.58 -5.16
CA TRP A 180 6.16 -4.13 -5.14
C TRP A 180 6.03 -3.49 -3.76
N SER A 181 5.53 -4.22 -2.76
CA SER A 181 5.41 -3.72 -1.38
C SER A 181 6.44 -4.29 -0.42
N SER A 182 7.49 -4.96 -0.91
CA SER A 182 8.45 -5.68 -0.04
C SER A 182 9.91 -5.22 -0.16
N GLY A 183 10.27 -4.44 -1.18
CA GLY A 183 11.63 -3.90 -1.36
C GLY A 183 11.86 -2.51 -0.75
N ILE A 184 12.98 -1.87 -1.07
CA ILE A 184 13.25 -0.48 -0.70
C ILE A 184 12.45 0.44 -1.62
N LEU A 185 11.18 0.65 -1.28
CA LEU A 185 10.21 1.45 -2.04
C LEU A 185 9.29 2.22 -1.10
N LYS A 186 8.78 3.36 -1.58
CA LYS A 186 7.71 4.13 -0.91
C LYS A 186 6.49 3.23 -0.63
N ASP A 187 6.13 2.38 -1.60
CA ASP A 187 5.01 1.45 -1.53
C ASP A 187 5.11 0.47 -0.34
N THR A 188 6.33 -0.01 -0.05
CA THR A 188 6.62 -0.91 1.08
C THR A 188 6.31 -0.27 2.43
N ILE A 189 6.77 0.97 2.61
CA ILE A 189 6.52 1.77 3.82
C ILE A 189 5.03 2.05 3.93
N THR A 190 4.41 2.55 2.87
CA THR A 190 2.98 2.93 2.90
C THR A 190 2.10 1.74 3.21
N GLN A 191 2.38 0.56 2.64
CA GLN A 191 1.61 -0.65 2.89
C GLN A 191 1.73 -1.14 4.34
N GLY A 192 2.94 -1.08 4.91
CA GLY A 192 3.16 -1.38 6.33
C GLY A 192 2.42 -0.41 7.25
N ILE A 193 2.47 0.89 6.95
CA ILE A 193 1.75 1.91 7.73
C ILE A 193 0.24 1.70 7.66
N ILE A 194 -0.34 1.38 6.50
CA ILE A 194 -1.77 1.09 6.40
C ILE A 194 -2.16 -0.03 7.38
N GLY A 195 -1.36 -1.11 7.45
CA GLY A 195 -1.57 -2.18 8.44
C GLY A 195 -1.51 -1.68 9.89
N TRP A 196 -0.52 -0.84 10.21
CA TRP A 196 -0.41 -0.18 11.51
C TRP A 196 -1.58 0.75 11.84
N MET A 197 -2.13 1.46 10.85
CA MET A 197 -3.29 2.32 11.03
C MET A 197 -4.56 1.51 11.28
N ILE A 198 -4.76 0.40 10.56
CA ILE A 198 -5.84 -0.56 10.85
C ILE A 198 -5.72 -1.05 12.31
N TYR A 199 -4.51 -1.42 12.75
CA TYR A 199 -4.25 -1.81 14.13
C TYR A 199 -4.57 -0.69 15.13
N GLY A 200 -4.12 0.54 14.88
CA GLY A 200 -4.33 1.68 15.76
C GLY A 200 -5.81 2.02 15.92
N ILE A 201 -6.54 2.13 14.82
CA ILE A 201 -7.97 2.47 14.82
C ILE A 201 -8.81 1.40 15.49
N SER A 202 -8.58 0.13 15.13
CA SER A 202 -9.31 -0.97 15.77
C SER A 202 -9.03 -1.05 17.27
N ASN A 203 -7.80 -0.81 17.73
CA ASN A 203 -7.52 -0.81 19.16
C ASN A 203 -8.16 0.36 19.92
N ILE A 204 -8.18 1.57 19.35
CA ILE A 204 -8.78 2.73 20.01
C ILE A 204 -10.30 2.63 20.02
N PHE A 205 -10.90 2.41 18.86
CA PHE A 205 -12.35 2.62 18.65
C PHE A 205 -13.17 1.33 18.72
N ILE A 206 -12.56 0.15 18.59
CA ILE A 206 -13.29 -1.13 18.57
C ILE A 206 -12.97 -1.94 19.84
N PHE A 207 -11.68 -2.21 20.09
CA PHE A 207 -11.25 -3.01 21.23
C PHE A 207 -11.01 -2.20 22.50
N ASN A 208 -11.06 -0.87 22.43
CA ASN A 208 -10.89 0.04 23.55
C ASN A 208 -9.63 -0.24 24.41
N ARG A 209 -8.50 -0.57 23.77
CA ARG A 209 -7.24 -0.98 24.42
C ARG A 209 -6.02 -0.29 23.83
N LYS A 210 -4.91 -0.24 24.57
CA LYS A 210 -3.61 0.30 24.10
C LYS A 210 -3.73 1.67 23.40
N LYS A 211 -4.57 2.56 23.94
CA LYS A 211 -4.93 3.82 23.29
C LYS A 211 -3.73 4.73 23.01
N ILE A 212 -2.83 4.87 23.99
CA ILE A 212 -1.64 5.72 23.88
C ILE A 212 -0.73 5.25 22.74
N LEU A 213 -0.34 3.97 22.77
CA LEU A 213 0.48 3.37 21.71
C LEU A 213 -0.20 3.49 20.33
N SER A 214 -1.50 3.22 20.28
CA SER A 214 -2.26 3.30 19.04
C SER A 214 -2.36 4.74 18.51
N GLY A 215 -2.52 5.73 19.39
CA GLY A 215 -2.53 7.15 19.02
C GLY A 215 -1.18 7.59 18.45
N PHE A 216 -0.07 7.19 19.09
CA PHE A 216 1.28 7.45 18.60
C PHE A 216 1.53 6.83 17.21
N ILE A 217 1.12 5.56 17.03
CA ILE A 217 1.20 4.87 15.73
C ILE A 217 0.40 5.62 14.66
N LEU A 218 -0.80 6.11 14.98
CA LEU A 218 -1.64 6.84 14.03
C LEU A 218 -1.03 8.20 13.65
N ILE A 219 -0.49 8.95 14.61
CA ILE A 219 0.13 10.26 14.35
C ILE A 219 1.36 10.10 13.46
N ILE A 220 2.27 9.18 13.81
CA ILE A 220 3.47 8.93 13.02
C ILE A 220 3.13 8.36 11.64
N GLY A 221 2.20 7.38 11.60
CA GLY A 221 1.75 6.80 10.34
C GLY A 221 1.13 7.84 9.42
N ALA A 222 0.26 8.71 9.93
CA ALA A 222 -0.33 9.80 9.16
C ALA A 222 0.74 10.80 8.68
N PHE A 223 1.71 11.16 9.52
CA PHE A 223 2.81 12.05 9.14
C PHE A 223 3.65 11.47 7.99
N ILE A 224 4.09 10.21 8.11
CA ILE A 224 4.90 9.56 7.07
C ILE A 224 4.08 9.38 5.78
N LEU A 225 2.81 8.96 5.86
CA LEU A 225 1.95 8.88 4.67
C LEU A 225 1.73 10.24 4.03
N PHE A 226 1.53 11.30 4.81
CA PHE A 226 1.38 12.65 4.28
C PHE A 226 2.62 13.09 3.49
N LYS A 227 3.82 12.76 3.98
CA LYS A 227 5.09 13.11 3.32
C LYS A 227 5.44 12.22 2.13
N LEU A 228 5.04 10.94 2.14
CA LEU A 228 5.35 10.01 1.06
C LEU A 228 4.28 9.95 -0.03
N LYS A 229 3.00 9.89 0.36
CA LYS A 229 1.85 9.62 -0.50
C LYS A 229 0.56 10.18 0.13
N ALA A 230 0.45 11.51 0.21
CA ALA A 230 -0.68 12.19 0.88
C ALA A 230 -2.05 11.75 0.37
N TYR A 231 -2.15 11.42 -0.93
CA TYR A 231 -3.38 10.96 -1.57
C TYR A 231 -3.95 9.66 -0.97
N ILE A 232 -3.10 8.76 -0.44
CA ILE A 232 -3.56 7.58 0.30
C ILE A 232 -4.30 8.03 1.55
N LEU A 233 -3.70 8.95 2.32
CA LEU A 233 -4.25 9.43 3.58
C LEU A 233 -5.58 10.16 3.38
N TYR A 234 -5.70 10.97 2.33
CA TYR A 234 -6.92 11.71 2.00
C TYR A 234 -8.13 10.83 1.75
N LEU A 235 -7.95 9.61 1.23
CA LEU A 235 -9.02 8.63 1.04
C LEU A 235 -9.17 7.67 2.23
N LEU A 236 -8.07 7.40 2.94
CA LEU A 236 -8.06 6.50 4.09
C LEU A 236 -8.76 7.12 5.31
N ILE A 237 -8.56 8.41 5.59
CA ILE A 237 -9.22 9.13 6.71
C ILE A 237 -10.76 9.04 6.63
N PRO A 238 -11.42 9.48 5.54
CA PRO A 238 -12.88 9.39 5.44
C PRO A 238 -13.38 7.93 5.48
N SER A 239 -12.63 6.99 4.89
CA SER A 239 -12.97 5.56 4.96
C SER A 239 -12.90 5.03 6.39
N PHE A 240 -11.85 5.36 7.14
CA PHE A 240 -11.75 5.02 8.54
C PHE A 240 -12.81 5.70 9.41
N PHE A 241 -13.21 6.91 9.06
CA PHE A 241 -14.29 7.58 9.75
C PHE A 241 -15.63 6.83 9.56
N ILE A 242 -15.92 6.32 8.35
CA ILE A 242 -17.06 5.41 8.10
C ILE A 242 -16.98 4.18 9.02
N TRP A 243 -15.79 3.59 9.15
CA TRP A 243 -15.59 2.43 10.02
C TRP A 243 -15.84 2.73 11.50
N ILE A 244 -15.28 3.83 12.01
CA ILE A 244 -15.44 4.27 13.40
C ILE A 244 -16.92 4.55 13.69
N GLN A 245 -17.57 5.33 12.81
CA GLN A 245 -18.97 5.70 12.98
C GLN A 245 -19.89 4.48 12.97
N SER A 246 -19.69 3.57 12.01
CA SER A 246 -20.50 2.37 11.92
C SER A 246 -20.27 1.45 13.12
N SER A 247 -19.06 1.39 13.66
CA SER A 247 -18.69 0.54 14.81
C SER A 247 -19.19 1.05 16.15
N SER A 248 -19.37 2.36 16.28
CA SER A 248 -19.73 2.99 17.54
C SER A 248 -21.22 2.83 17.85
N LYS A 249 -21.54 2.17 18.98
CA LYS A 249 -22.91 2.12 19.51
C LYS A 249 -23.31 3.41 20.25
N GLU A 250 -22.33 4.15 20.79
CA GLU A 250 -22.54 5.27 21.72
C GLU A 250 -22.19 6.65 21.15
N LEU A 251 -21.39 6.76 20.07
CA LEU A 251 -20.92 8.08 19.59
C LEU A 251 -22.02 8.92 18.92
N ILE A 252 -23.08 8.27 18.42
CA ILE A 252 -24.22 8.93 17.78
C ILE A 252 -25.47 8.08 18.07
N GLU A 253 -26.22 8.45 19.10
CA GLU A 253 -27.45 7.75 19.51
C GLU A 253 -28.61 7.94 18.49
N GLY A 254 -28.49 8.90 17.56
CA GLY A 254 -29.54 9.20 16.57
C GLY A 254 -29.29 8.61 15.18
N SER A 255 -30.25 7.85 14.64
CA SER A 255 -30.27 7.39 13.25
C SER A 255 -30.16 8.53 12.23
N PHE A 256 -30.65 9.72 12.60
CA PHE A 256 -30.67 10.94 11.78
C PHE A 256 -29.27 11.53 11.53
N ILE A 257 -28.40 11.57 12.54
CA ILE A 257 -27.03 12.09 12.39
C ILE A 257 -26.20 11.13 11.53
N ARG A 258 -26.45 9.81 11.64
CA ARG A 258 -25.84 8.81 10.75
C ARG A 258 -26.29 8.97 9.28
N LEU A 259 -27.54 9.37 9.05
CA LEU A 259 -28.10 9.63 7.72
C LEU A 259 -27.50 10.89 7.05
N ILE A 260 -27.16 11.93 7.83
CA ILE A 260 -26.57 13.19 7.31
C ILE A 260 -25.06 13.08 7.10
N ILE A 261 -24.36 12.38 7.99
CA ILE A 261 -22.89 12.27 7.93
C ILE A 261 -22.45 11.43 6.72
N LEU A 262 -23.17 10.37 6.37
CA LEU A 262 -22.82 9.51 5.23
C LEU A 262 -22.72 10.28 3.88
N PRO A 263 -23.70 11.09 3.46
CA PRO A 263 -23.59 11.90 2.24
C PRO A 263 -22.55 13.02 2.34
N ILE A 264 -22.27 13.56 3.53
CA ILE A 264 -21.17 14.51 3.74
C ILE A 264 -19.82 13.81 3.52
N LEU A 265 -19.64 12.59 4.03
CA LEU A 265 -18.42 11.80 3.82
C LEU A 265 -18.24 11.41 2.37
N MET A 266 -19.32 11.03 1.68
CA MET A 266 -19.26 10.78 0.24
C MET A 266 -18.89 12.06 -0.53
N SER A 267 -19.41 13.22 -0.12
CA SER A 267 -19.01 14.51 -0.70
C SER A 267 -17.54 14.82 -0.44
N VAL A 268 -17.03 14.56 0.77
CA VAL A 268 -15.61 14.73 1.13
C VAL A 268 -14.72 13.77 0.33
N LEU A 269 -15.14 12.53 0.11
CA LEU A 269 -14.44 11.56 -0.75
C LEU A 269 -14.36 12.04 -2.21
N ILE A 270 -15.44 12.63 -2.72
CA ILE A 270 -15.48 13.19 -4.08
C ILE A 270 -14.58 14.43 -4.18
N ILE A 271 -14.66 15.34 -3.20
CA ILE A 271 -13.87 16.57 -3.15
C ILE A 271 -12.37 16.25 -2.98
N SER A 272 -12.03 15.31 -2.08
CA SER A 272 -10.65 14.84 -1.92
C SER A 272 -10.15 14.14 -3.17
N GLY A 273 -10.96 13.28 -3.82
CA GLY A 273 -10.63 12.69 -5.12
C GLY A 273 -10.29 13.75 -6.19
N TYR A 274 -11.03 14.85 -6.22
CA TYR A 274 -10.76 15.99 -7.10
C TYR A 274 -9.41 16.67 -6.76
N PHE A 275 -9.17 17.03 -5.50
CA PHE A 275 -7.90 17.65 -5.08
C PHE A 275 -6.68 16.72 -5.23
N ILE A 276 -6.88 15.42 -5.07
CA ILE A 276 -5.85 14.39 -5.30
C ILE A 276 -5.45 14.37 -6.76
N THR A 277 -6.42 14.41 -7.68
CA THR A 277 -6.15 14.43 -9.12
C THR A 277 -5.32 15.66 -9.51
N ILE A 278 -5.59 16.80 -8.86
CA ILE A 278 -4.80 18.05 -9.04
C ILE A 278 -3.39 17.92 -8.44
N SER A 279 -3.23 17.24 -7.30
CA SER A 279 -1.93 17.10 -6.63
C SER A 279 -1.03 16.07 -7.31
N LEU A 280 -1.60 14.92 -7.73
CA LEU A 280 -0.87 13.90 -8.50
C LEU A 280 -0.42 14.43 -9.86
N SER A 281 -1.21 15.33 -10.48
CA SER A 281 -0.82 15.98 -11.72
C SER A 281 0.27 17.05 -11.53
N SER A 282 0.41 17.67 -10.35
CA SER A 282 1.52 18.59 -10.08
C SER A 282 2.83 17.86 -9.71
N GLU A 283 2.74 16.70 -9.06
CA GLU A 283 3.90 15.93 -8.57
C GLU A 283 4.64 15.19 -9.69
N ALA A 284 3.93 14.78 -10.75
CA ALA A 284 4.55 14.13 -11.92
C ALA A 284 4.69 15.06 -13.15
N GLY A 285 4.31 16.34 -13.03
CA GLY A 285 4.48 17.37 -14.06
C GLY A 285 5.16 18.62 -13.52
N LYS A 286 6.50 18.69 -13.60
CA LYS A 286 7.22 19.97 -13.48
C LYS A 286 6.68 20.93 -14.55
N TYR A 287 6.09 22.04 -14.10
CA TYR A 287 5.63 23.22 -14.85
C TYR A 287 4.37 23.09 -15.73
N ASN A 288 3.19 23.42 -15.19
CA ASN A 288 2.41 24.64 -15.52
C ASN A 288 0.97 24.50 -14.98
N LEU A 289 0.62 25.30 -13.97
CA LEU A 289 -0.70 25.32 -13.34
C LEU A 289 -1.79 26.01 -14.17
N ASN A 290 -1.47 26.46 -15.38
CA ASN A 290 -2.37 27.34 -16.15
C ASN A 290 -3.17 26.63 -17.26
N ASN A 291 -3.05 25.31 -17.46
CA ASN A 291 -3.92 24.55 -18.38
C ASN A 291 -3.99 23.06 -17.97
N ILE A 292 -4.92 22.72 -17.08
CA ILE A 292 -5.13 21.35 -16.56
C ILE A 292 -5.38 20.35 -17.71
N ASP A 293 -6.05 20.77 -18.79
CA ASP A 293 -6.29 19.95 -19.98
C ASP A 293 -5.00 19.60 -20.72
N ARG A 294 -4.05 20.56 -20.83
CA ARG A 294 -2.73 20.32 -21.42
C ARG A 294 -1.80 19.52 -20.51
N THR A 295 -2.00 19.57 -19.20
CA THR A 295 -1.25 18.74 -18.25
C THR A 295 -1.68 17.29 -18.37
N LEU A 296 -2.99 16.99 -18.48
CA LEU A 296 -3.46 15.64 -18.76
C LEU A 296 -3.10 15.16 -20.17
N GLU A 297 -3.16 16.01 -21.20
CA GLU A 297 -2.60 15.70 -22.52
C GLU A 297 -1.07 15.50 -22.47
N GLY A 298 -0.38 16.21 -21.58
CA GLY A 298 1.04 16.07 -21.27
C GLY A 298 1.37 14.75 -20.57
N PHE A 299 0.57 14.33 -19.58
CA PHE A 299 0.64 13.02 -18.93
C PHE A 299 0.32 11.89 -19.91
N HIS A 300 -0.75 12.05 -20.71
CA HIS A 300 -1.06 11.15 -21.81
C HIS A 300 0.12 11.08 -22.76
N SER A 301 0.65 12.18 -23.27
CA SER A 301 1.76 12.16 -24.23
C SER A 301 3.05 11.61 -23.63
N TRP A 302 3.38 11.93 -22.36
CA TRP A 302 4.61 11.50 -21.70
C TRP A 302 4.57 10.02 -21.30
N HIS A 303 3.45 9.52 -20.78
CA HIS A 303 3.30 8.09 -20.48
C HIS A 303 3.05 7.24 -21.72
N THR A 304 2.40 7.77 -22.76
CA THR A 304 2.33 7.09 -24.07
C THR A 304 3.71 7.06 -24.71
N HIS A 305 4.47 8.16 -24.63
CA HIS A 305 5.86 8.21 -25.09
C HIS A 305 6.76 7.24 -24.32
N LEU A 306 6.65 7.13 -22.99
CA LEU A 306 7.40 6.15 -22.18
C LEU A 306 6.97 4.70 -22.46
N ALA A 307 5.68 4.46 -22.69
CA ALA A 307 5.17 3.16 -23.11
C ALA A 307 5.74 2.76 -24.50
N GLU A 308 5.82 3.71 -25.42
CA GLU A 308 6.38 3.54 -26.77
C GLU A 308 7.91 3.45 -26.79
N THR A 309 8.62 4.18 -25.91
CA THR A 309 10.09 4.24 -25.90
C THR A 309 10.78 3.22 -24.97
N GLN A 310 10.08 2.65 -23.98
CA GLN A 310 10.66 1.71 -23.00
C GLN A 310 10.05 0.29 -23.01
N ASP A 311 9.30 -0.09 -24.05
CA ASP A 311 8.62 -1.40 -24.15
C ASP A 311 7.71 -1.70 -22.93
N GLN A 312 7.13 -0.65 -22.35
CA GLN A 312 6.21 -0.75 -21.22
C GLN A 312 4.77 -0.72 -21.72
N SER A 313 3.92 -1.62 -21.22
CA SER A 313 2.51 -1.65 -21.60
C SER A 313 1.76 -0.47 -20.96
N GLY A 314 1.34 0.49 -21.78
CA GLY A 314 0.43 1.57 -21.41
C GLY A 314 -1.04 1.20 -21.61
N TYR A 315 -1.94 2.04 -21.08
CA TYR A 315 -3.36 1.99 -21.40
C TYR A 315 -3.90 3.39 -21.63
N THR A 316 -4.99 3.50 -22.38
CA THR A 316 -5.74 4.74 -22.57
C THR A 316 -7.12 4.61 -21.95
N LEU A 317 -7.68 5.75 -21.54
CA LEU A 317 -9.07 5.88 -21.13
C LEU A 317 -9.83 6.71 -22.16
N SER A 318 -11.15 6.57 -22.21
CA SER A 318 -12.02 7.47 -22.99
C SER A 318 -11.80 8.92 -22.58
N LYS A 319 -11.79 9.87 -23.51
CA LYS A 319 -11.69 11.29 -23.18
C LYS A 319 -12.84 11.70 -22.25
N PHE A 320 -12.53 12.38 -21.15
CA PHE A 320 -13.50 12.85 -20.17
C PHE A 320 -13.15 14.25 -19.69
N ASP A 321 -14.17 15.03 -19.35
CA ASP A 321 -13.99 16.32 -18.69
C ASP A 321 -13.81 16.10 -17.18
N LEU A 322 -13.02 16.95 -16.53
CA LEU A 322 -12.80 16.92 -15.07
C LEU A 322 -14.00 17.42 -14.24
N THR A 323 -15.20 17.38 -14.81
CA THR A 323 -16.44 17.63 -14.08
C THR A 323 -16.83 16.39 -13.28
N PRO A 324 -17.57 16.52 -12.16
CA PRO A 324 -18.05 15.37 -11.39
C PRO A 324 -18.82 14.35 -12.25
N LEU A 325 -19.58 14.82 -13.24
CA LEU A 325 -20.30 13.96 -14.18
C LEU A 325 -19.36 13.25 -15.18
N GLY A 326 -18.31 13.93 -15.66
CA GLY A 326 -17.29 13.32 -16.50
C GLY A 326 -16.51 12.23 -15.77
N LEU A 327 -16.12 12.50 -14.51
CA LEU A 327 -15.46 11.53 -13.63
C LEU A 327 -16.33 10.29 -13.35
N LEU A 328 -17.64 10.48 -13.14
CA LEU A 328 -18.56 9.35 -12.95
C LEU A 328 -18.72 8.49 -14.21
N LYS A 329 -18.66 9.10 -15.41
CA LYS A 329 -18.76 8.36 -16.68
C LYS A 329 -17.53 7.49 -16.94
N VAL A 330 -16.33 7.96 -16.59
CA VAL A 330 -15.09 7.19 -16.76
C VAL A 330 -14.83 6.19 -15.63
N ALA A 331 -15.56 6.29 -14.51
CA ALA A 331 -15.36 5.43 -13.34
C ALA A 331 -15.41 3.92 -13.64
N PRO A 332 -16.36 3.37 -14.43
CA PRO A 332 -16.36 1.95 -14.77
C PRO A 332 -15.11 1.52 -15.55
N GLU A 333 -14.64 2.37 -16.47
CA GLU A 333 -13.46 2.10 -17.28
C GLU A 333 -12.19 2.13 -16.42
N ALA A 334 -12.06 3.14 -15.54
CA ALA A 334 -10.95 3.26 -14.62
C ALA A 334 -10.88 2.10 -13.61
N LEU A 335 -12.02 1.69 -13.03
CA LEU A 335 -12.09 0.54 -12.13
C LEU A 335 -11.76 -0.77 -12.85
N ASN A 336 -12.22 -0.93 -14.09
CA ASN A 336 -11.86 -2.09 -14.91
C ASN A 336 -10.35 -2.15 -15.16
N VAL A 337 -9.74 -1.01 -15.47
CA VAL A 337 -8.29 -0.92 -15.65
C VAL A 337 -7.54 -1.28 -14.36
N THR A 338 -7.96 -0.72 -13.23
CA THR A 338 -7.29 -0.96 -11.94
C THR A 338 -7.36 -2.43 -11.52
N TYR A 339 -8.54 -3.06 -11.58
CA TYR A 339 -8.73 -4.37 -10.97
C TYR A 339 -8.61 -5.55 -11.93
N PHE A 340 -8.85 -5.35 -13.23
CA PHE A 340 -8.98 -6.47 -14.17
C PHE A 340 -8.02 -6.41 -15.35
N ARG A 341 -7.32 -5.28 -15.55
CA ARG A 341 -6.26 -5.15 -16.55
C ARG A 341 -4.86 -5.12 -15.88
N PRO A 342 -3.79 -5.48 -16.61
CA PRO A 342 -3.71 -5.81 -18.04
C PRO A 342 -4.41 -7.13 -18.41
N TYR A 343 -4.95 -7.22 -19.61
CA TYR A 343 -5.39 -8.52 -20.14
C TYR A 343 -4.19 -9.36 -20.59
N LEU A 344 -4.36 -10.67 -20.79
CA LEU A 344 -3.29 -11.55 -21.27
C LEU A 344 -2.70 -11.10 -22.62
N THR A 345 -3.50 -10.42 -23.45
CA THR A 345 -3.08 -9.83 -24.72
C THR A 345 -2.20 -8.59 -24.57
N GLU A 346 -2.17 -7.98 -23.38
CA GLU A 346 -1.46 -6.74 -23.08
C GLU A 346 -0.15 -6.99 -22.31
N VAL A 347 0.17 -8.26 -22.05
CA VAL A 347 1.38 -8.67 -21.33
C VAL A 347 2.61 -8.43 -22.20
N ARG A 348 3.56 -7.66 -21.65
CA ARG A 348 4.86 -7.36 -22.29
C ARG A 348 6.06 -7.80 -21.45
N ASN A 349 5.87 -7.98 -20.15
CA ASN A 349 6.94 -8.28 -19.20
C ASN A 349 6.41 -9.06 -17.98
N LEU A 350 7.32 -9.53 -17.12
CA LEU A 350 6.95 -10.31 -15.94
C LEU A 350 5.97 -9.57 -14.98
N PRO A 351 6.16 -8.29 -14.62
CA PRO A 351 5.20 -7.57 -13.79
C PRO A 351 3.79 -7.49 -14.39
N THR A 352 3.69 -7.26 -15.70
CA THR A 352 2.39 -7.18 -16.38
C THR A 352 1.72 -8.56 -16.50
N LEU A 353 2.49 -9.64 -16.62
CA LEU A 353 1.96 -11.01 -16.54
C LEU A 353 1.36 -11.30 -15.16
N LEU A 354 2.06 -10.93 -14.07
CA LEU A 354 1.55 -11.10 -12.71
C LEU A 354 0.25 -10.31 -12.52
N GLY A 355 0.20 -9.06 -13.00
CA GLY A 355 -1.01 -8.23 -12.98
C GLY A 355 -2.16 -8.83 -13.79
N ALA A 356 -1.89 -9.46 -14.94
CA ALA A 356 -2.93 -10.08 -15.75
C ALA A 356 -3.54 -11.33 -15.10
N LEU A 357 -2.71 -12.17 -14.49
CA LEU A 357 -3.19 -13.33 -13.74
C LEU A 357 -4.03 -12.90 -12.54
N GLU A 358 -3.52 -11.94 -11.76
CA GLU A 358 -4.23 -11.34 -10.62
C GLU A 358 -5.59 -10.77 -11.04
N GLY A 359 -5.64 -10.00 -12.13
CA GLY A 359 -6.87 -9.42 -12.66
C GLY A 359 -7.90 -10.47 -13.08
N ILE A 360 -7.46 -11.55 -13.73
CA ILE A 360 -8.34 -12.67 -14.09
C ILE A 360 -8.91 -13.36 -12.85
N PHE A 361 -8.06 -13.70 -11.87
CA PHE A 361 -8.52 -14.34 -10.63
C PHE A 361 -9.51 -13.44 -9.88
N LEU A 362 -9.24 -12.15 -9.80
CA LEU A 362 -10.10 -11.18 -9.13
C LEU A 362 -11.43 -11.01 -9.87
N LEU A 363 -11.41 -10.95 -11.21
CA LEU A 363 -12.62 -10.88 -12.03
C LEU A 363 -13.49 -12.14 -11.83
N CYS A 364 -12.88 -13.33 -11.93
CA CYS A 364 -13.58 -14.59 -11.70
C CYS A 364 -14.19 -14.66 -10.29
N PHE A 365 -13.45 -14.21 -9.28
CA PHE A 365 -13.94 -14.17 -7.90
C PHE A 365 -15.10 -13.19 -7.72
N LEU A 366 -15.02 -11.99 -8.29
CA LEU A 366 -16.08 -10.99 -8.26
C LEU A 366 -17.35 -11.52 -8.95
N VAL A 367 -17.22 -12.04 -10.17
CA VAL A 367 -18.33 -12.63 -10.93
C VAL A 367 -18.96 -13.77 -10.15
N TYR A 368 -18.16 -14.66 -9.55
CA TYR A 368 -18.66 -15.73 -8.70
C TYR A 368 -19.50 -15.21 -7.53
N ILE A 369 -19.02 -14.19 -6.80
CA ILE A 369 -19.78 -13.59 -5.69
C ILE A 369 -21.07 -12.96 -6.20
N ILE A 370 -21.03 -12.19 -7.30
CA ILE A 370 -22.23 -11.55 -7.87
C ILE A 370 -23.26 -12.60 -8.28
N LEU A 371 -22.85 -13.68 -8.96
CA LEU A 371 -23.77 -14.74 -9.37
C LEU A 371 -24.35 -15.51 -8.16
N LYS A 372 -23.55 -15.68 -7.10
CA LYS A 372 -23.95 -16.45 -5.91
C LYS A 372 -24.87 -15.66 -4.98
N LEU A 373 -24.57 -14.38 -4.74
CA LEU A 373 -25.30 -13.53 -3.81
C LEU A 373 -26.37 -12.67 -4.51
N ARG A 374 -26.20 -12.35 -5.80
CA ARG A 374 -27.10 -11.45 -6.55
C ARG A 374 -27.29 -10.14 -5.77
N MET A 375 -28.54 -9.70 -5.58
CA MET A 375 -28.87 -8.50 -4.81
C MET A 375 -28.54 -8.62 -3.32
N SER A 376 -28.36 -9.84 -2.77
CA SER A 376 -27.95 -9.99 -1.37
C SER A 376 -26.52 -9.51 -1.13
N LEU A 377 -25.72 -9.31 -2.18
CA LEU A 377 -24.39 -8.69 -2.08
C LEU A 377 -24.46 -7.37 -1.31
N PHE A 378 -25.38 -6.50 -1.70
CA PHE A 378 -25.55 -5.19 -1.06
C PHE A 378 -26.02 -5.31 0.38
N TYR A 379 -26.93 -6.26 0.66
CA TYR A 379 -27.36 -6.54 2.03
C TYR A 379 -26.17 -6.88 2.94
N PHE A 380 -25.31 -7.82 2.53
CA PHE A 380 -24.13 -8.21 3.29
C PHE A 380 -23.08 -7.09 3.37
N LEU A 381 -22.88 -6.34 2.29
CA LEU A 381 -21.97 -5.19 2.25
C LEU A 381 -22.36 -4.12 3.28
N PHE A 382 -23.64 -3.73 3.33
CA PHE A 382 -24.10 -2.70 4.28
C PHE A 382 -24.25 -3.23 5.71
N LYS A 383 -24.43 -4.54 5.88
CA LYS A 383 -24.48 -5.18 7.20
C LYS A 383 -23.11 -5.24 7.86
N ASN A 384 -22.07 -5.54 7.09
CA ASN A 384 -20.71 -5.69 7.60
C ASN A 384 -19.94 -4.37 7.53
N LYS A 385 -19.67 -3.80 8.71
CA LYS A 385 -19.06 -2.47 8.88
C LYS A 385 -17.65 -2.41 8.32
N GLU A 386 -16.89 -3.48 8.55
CA GLU A 386 -15.54 -3.68 8.07
C GLU A 386 -15.54 -3.79 6.54
N ALA A 387 -16.37 -4.67 5.98
CA ALA A 387 -16.50 -4.82 4.54
C ALA A 387 -16.90 -3.51 3.86
N LEU A 388 -17.83 -2.73 4.45
CA LEU A 388 -18.27 -1.46 3.90
C LEU A 388 -17.13 -0.46 3.77
N PHE A 389 -16.39 -0.18 4.84
CA PHE A 389 -15.32 0.82 4.75
C PHE A 389 -14.19 0.38 3.82
N MET A 390 -13.86 -0.92 3.85
CA MET A 390 -12.85 -1.48 2.96
C MET A 390 -13.28 -1.39 1.50
N MET A 391 -14.55 -1.64 1.20
CA MET A 391 -15.11 -1.49 -0.16
C MET A 391 -15.09 -0.03 -0.61
N VAL A 392 -15.48 0.90 0.27
CA VAL A 392 -15.47 2.34 -0.04
C VAL A 392 -14.05 2.81 -0.35
N PHE A 393 -13.07 2.47 0.49
CA PHE A 393 -11.67 2.80 0.22
C PHE A 393 -11.19 2.15 -1.08
N GLY A 394 -11.42 0.85 -1.24
CA GLY A 394 -11.00 0.10 -2.43
C GLY A 394 -11.54 0.73 -3.71
N ILE A 395 -12.85 0.95 -3.82
CA ILE A 395 -13.44 1.53 -5.03
C ILE A 395 -12.95 2.95 -5.28
N THR A 396 -12.95 3.83 -4.27
CA THR A 396 -12.56 5.24 -4.45
C THR A 396 -11.09 5.39 -4.78
N PHE A 397 -10.21 4.70 -4.05
CA PHE A 397 -8.77 4.70 -4.31
C PHE A 397 -8.44 4.02 -5.63
N GLY A 398 -9.11 2.91 -5.94
CA GLY A 398 -8.96 2.19 -7.20
C GLY A 398 -9.35 3.02 -8.42
N PHE A 399 -10.42 3.82 -8.31
CA PHE A 399 -10.79 4.80 -9.32
C PHE A 399 -9.70 5.85 -9.53
N VAL A 400 -9.22 6.47 -8.46
CA VAL A 400 -8.20 7.53 -8.51
C VAL A 400 -6.89 7.06 -9.12
N VAL A 401 -6.40 5.88 -8.76
CA VAL A 401 -5.16 5.34 -9.36
C VAL A 401 -5.36 4.91 -10.82
N GLY A 402 -6.58 4.46 -11.17
CA GLY A 402 -6.94 4.07 -12.54
C GLY A 402 -6.93 5.25 -13.51
N ILE A 403 -7.39 6.43 -13.09
CA ILE A 403 -7.39 7.64 -13.94
C ILE A 403 -6.05 8.37 -14.00
N SER A 404 -5.08 8.02 -13.15
CA SER A 404 -3.82 8.76 -13.02
C SER A 404 -2.58 7.99 -13.50
N SER A 405 -2.62 6.65 -13.58
CA SER A 405 -1.39 5.87 -13.82
C SER A 405 -0.97 5.76 -15.29
N TYR A 406 -1.91 5.51 -16.21
CA TYR A 406 -1.73 5.29 -17.67
C TYR A 406 -0.65 4.27 -18.11
N ASN A 407 0.02 3.63 -17.15
CA ASN A 407 1.11 2.69 -17.32
C ASN A 407 0.86 1.51 -16.37
N PHE A 408 0.85 0.28 -16.89
CA PHE A 408 0.55 -0.90 -16.07
C PHE A 408 1.62 -1.20 -15.01
N GLY A 409 2.88 -0.85 -15.27
CA GLY A 409 3.96 -0.96 -14.29
C GLY A 409 3.71 -0.05 -13.08
N ALA A 410 3.43 1.23 -13.31
CA ALA A 410 3.09 2.17 -12.25
C ALA A 410 1.78 1.79 -11.54
N LEU A 411 0.75 1.45 -12.32
CA LEU A 411 -0.56 1.04 -11.79
C LEU A 411 -0.45 -0.17 -10.87
N SER A 412 0.36 -1.18 -11.24
CA SER A 412 0.57 -2.39 -10.44
C SER A 412 1.17 -2.12 -9.05
N ARG A 413 1.87 -0.99 -8.89
CA ARG A 413 2.37 -0.52 -7.60
C ARG A 413 1.31 0.28 -6.85
N TYR A 414 0.67 1.21 -7.55
CA TYR A 414 -0.24 2.18 -6.93
C TYR A 414 -1.55 1.55 -6.46
N LYS A 415 -2.02 0.49 -7.12
CA LYS A 415 -3.28 -0.19 -6.77
C LYS A 415 -3.21 -1.12 -5.54
N ILE A 416 -2.01 -1.43 -5.04
CA ILE A 416 -1.81 -2.41 -3.95
C ILE A 416 -2.71 -2.15 -2.73
N PRO A 417 -2.82 -0.90 -2.20
CA PRO A 417 -3.75 -0.61 -1.12
C PRO A 417 -5.21 -0.90 -1.51
N ALA A 418 -5.64 -0.44 -2.69
CA ALA A 418 -7.00 -0.64 -3.19
C ALA A 418 -7.35 -2.13 -3.25
N GLU A 419 -6.48 -2.94 -3.81
CA GLU A 419 -6.68 -4.38 -3.95
C GLU A 419 -6.74 -5.10 -2.62
N MET A 420 -5.84 -4.79 -1.69
CA MET A 420 -5.89 -5.37 -0.34
C MET A 420 -7.28 -5.15 0.27
N PHE A 421 -7.76 -3.91 0.24
CA PHE A 421 -9.06 -3.55 0.82
C PHE A 421 -10.24 -4.16 0.06
N PHE A 422 -10.22 -4.11 -1.28
CA PHE A 422 -11.27 -4.66 -2.14
C PHE A 422 -11.43 -6.18 -1.98
N ILE A 423 -10.32 -6.92 -2.07
CA ILE A 423 -10.30 -8.38 -1.89
C ILE A 423 -10.76 -8.76 -0.48
N THR A 424 -10.27 -8.07 0.54
CA THR A 424 -10.65 -8.33 1.94
C THR A 424 -12.14 -8.10 2.15
N SER A 425 -12.71 -7.03 1.58
CA SER A 425 -14.14 -6.75 1.65
C SER A 425 -14.98 -7.87 1.01
N LEU A 426 -14.63 -8.31 -0.20
CA LEU A 426 -15.31 -9.41 -0.89
C LEU A 426 -15.28 -10.71 -0.08
N ILE A 427 -14.15 -11.00 0.57
CA ILE A 427 -14.00 -12.17 1.45
C ILE A 427 -14.91 -12.08 2.67
N LEU A 428 -14.99 -10.92 3.32
CA LEU A 428 -15.87 -10.71 4.47
C LEU A 428 -17.34 -10.89 4.10
N ILE A 429 -17.77 -10.29 2.99
CA ILE A 429 -19.14 -10.41 2.45
C ILE A 429 -19.50 -11.87 2.21
N TYR A 430 -18.61 -12.62 1.56
CA TYR A 430 -18.85 -14.02 1.25
C TYR A 430 -18.91 -14.90 2.51
N ASN A 431 -18.05 -14.64 3.50
CA ASN A 431 -18.02 -15.40 4.75
C ASN A 431 -19.27 -15.16 5.62
N ASP A 432 -19.80 -13.93 5.63
CA ASP A 432 -21.05 -13.61 6.32
C ASP A 432 -22.23 -14.35 5.69
N TYR A 433 -22.29 -14.37 4.35
CA TYR A 433 -23.28 -15.16 3.62
C TYR A 433 -23.23 -16.65 3.97
N LEU A 434 -22.02 -17.25 4.01
CA LEU A 434 -21.86 -18.65 4.39
C LEU A 434 -22.28 -18.91 5.84
N THR A 435 -22.01 -17.96 6.74
CA THR A 435 -22.38 -18.08 8.15
C THR A 435 -23.89 -18.06 8.34
N GLU A 436 -24.59 -17.11 7.71
CA GLU A 436 -26.06 -17.07 7.76
C GLU A 436 -26.71 -18.28 7.12
N LYS A 437 -26.18 -18.76 5.99
CA LYS A 437 -26.71 -19.95 5.34
C LYS A 437 -26.59 -21.19 6.23
N ARG A 438 -25.51 -21.33 6.99
CA ARG A 438 -25.34 -22.43 7.96
C ARG A 438 -26.35 -22.33 9.09
N ILE A 439 -26.61 -21.13 9.61
CA ILE A 439 -27.60 -20.90 10.68
C ILE A 439 -29.01 -21.22 10.20
N LYS A 440 -29.36 -20.91 8.93
CA LYS A 440 -30.68 -21.24 8.37
C LYS A 440 -30.88 -22.74 8.10
N ASN A 441 -29.80 -23.50 7.98
CA ASN A 441 -29.81 -24.92 7.66
C ASN A 441 -29.56 -25.82 8.88
N SER A 442 -29.25 -25.24 10.05
CA SER A 442 -29.16 -25.90 11.35
C SER A 442 -30.46 -25.71 12.12
#